data_AF-B4GUW1-F1
#
_entry.id   AF-B4GUW1-F1
#
_cell.length_a   1.000
_cell.length_b   1.000
_cell.length_c   1.000
_cell.angle_alpha   90.00
_cell.angle_beta   90.00
_cell.angle_gamma   90.00
#
_symmetry.space_group_name_H-M   'P 1'
#
loop_
_entity.id
_entity.type
_entity.pdbx_description
1 polymer ?
#
loop_
_entity_poly.entity_id
_entity_poly.type
_entity_poly.pdbx_seq_one_letter_code
_entity_poly.pdbx_strand_id
1 'polypeptide(L)'
;MQKSVGTSPSYRGEQTLTPAALEILKEHKKMDGSIQNLVESFCEYKDSPYALCKTMVRMKRARDIFMEQKEGCLELMEREGKIKELMVVVGCINASLELIRYVQDMYQHRQMNYSKKSDDLKVIPLRHSISAVVQYS
;
A
#
# COMPACT_ATOMS: atom_id res chain seq x y z
N MET A 1 -52.91 36.22 11.08
CA MET A 1 -51.57 36.04 11.68
C MET A 1 -51.17 34.58 11.44
N GLN A 2 -50.30 34.35 10.44
CA GLN A 2 -48.92 33.83 10.58
C GLN A 2 -48.84 32.45 11.26
N LYS A 3 -48.62 31.38 10.44
CA LYS A 3 -47.41 30.53 10.33
C LYS A 3 -47.14 29.71 11.61
N SER A 4 -47.00 28.38 11.57
CA SER A 4 -45.92 27.70 10.85
C SER A 4 -46.21 26.22 10.59
N VAL A 5 -46.11 25.83 9.31
CA VAL A 5 -45.89 24.46 8.86
C VAL A 5 -44.52 24.03 9.37
N GLY A 6 -44.48 22.96 10.17
CA GLY A 6 -43.25 22.29 10.55
C GLY A 6 -42.65 21.59 9.33
N THR A 7 -41.80 22.29 8.59
CA THR A 7 -40.90 21.66 7.61
C THR A 7 -39.77 20.97 8.37
N SER A 8 -39.85 19.64 8.41
CA SER A 8 -38.70 18.77 8.64
C SER A 8 -37.55 19.19 7.71
N PRO A 9 -36.28 19.21 8.17
CA PRO A 9 -35.17 19.53 7.31
C PRO A 9 -35.07 18.45 6.23
N SER A 10 -35.50 18.82 5.02
CA SER A 10 -35.29 18.05 3.81
C SER A 10 -33.77 17.93 3.66
N TYR A 11 -33.25 16.70 3.80
CA TYR A 11 -31.90 16.33 3.40
C TYR A 11 -31.78 16.41 1.86
N ARG A 12 -31.96 17.62 1.30
CA ARG A 12 -31.61 17.97 -0.08
C ARG A 12 -30.11 18.25 -0.14
N GLY A 13 -29.35 17.21 0.15
CA GLY A 13 -27.90 17.18 0.06
C GLY A 13 -27.41 16.02 -0.77
N GLU A 14 -28.23 15.50 -1.70
CA GLU A 14 -27.69 14.76 -2.84
C GLU A 14 -27.03 15.78 -3.77
N GLN A 15 -25.83 16.23 -3.39
CA GLN A 15 -24.86 16.69 -4.37
C GLN A 15 -24.55 15.46 -5.23
N THR A 16 -25.26 15.36 -6.35
CA THR A 16 -24.96 14.38 -7.38
C THR A 16 -23.56 14.64 -7.85
N LEU A 17 -22.61 13.89 -7.28
CA LEU A 17 -21.26 13.73 -7.78
C LEU A 17 -21.27 13.69 -9.31
N THR A 18 -20.32 14.35 -9.95
CA THR A 18 -20.19 14.24 -11.39
C THR A 18 -19.93 12.77 -11.76
N PRO A 19 -20.41 12.30 -12.93
CA PRO A 19 -20.23 10.90 -13.34
C PRO A 19 -18.77 10.42 -13.25
N ALA A 20 -17.81 11.31 -13.55
CA ALA A 20 -16.38 11.04 -13.42
C ALA A 20 -15.95 10.83 -11.96
N ALA A 21 -16.43 11.66 -11.03
CA ALA A 21 -16.13 11.49 -9.60
C ALA A 21 -16.74 10.19 -9.03
N LEU A 22 -17.94 9.80 -9.48
CA LEU A 22 -18.57 8.52 -9.11
C LEU A 22 -17.78 7.32 -9.63
N GLU A 23 -17.25 7.41 -10.85
CA GLU A 23 -16.44 6.35 -11.45
C GLU A 23 -15.15 6.13 -10.66
N ILE A 24 -14.44 7.21 -10.32
CA ILE A 24 -13.22 7.11 -9.49
C ILE A 24 -13.54 6.53 -8.11
N LEU A 25 -14.63 6.95 -7.48
CA LEU A 25 -15.04 6.46 -6.16
C LEU A 25 -15.41 4.97 -6.19
N LYS A 26 -16.03 4.51 -7.29
CA LYS A 26 -16.36 3.10 -7.50
C LYS A 26 -15.10 2.26 -7.74
N GLU A 27 -14.16 2.74 -8.53
CA GLU A 27 -12.87 2.07 -8.76
C GLU A 27 -12.03 2.00 -7.48
N HIS A 28 -11.98 3.08 -6.70
CA HIS A 28 -11.27 3.10 -5.42
C HIS A 28 -11.83 2.05 -4.43
N LYS A 29 -13.15 1.95 -4.29
CA LYS A 29 -13.79 0.94 -3.40
C LYS A 29 -13.47 -0.50 -3.80
N LYS A 30 -13.29 -0.79 -5.09
CA LYS A 30 -12.87 -2.14 -5.53
C LYS A 30 -11.43 -2.46 -5.13
N MET A 31 -10.57 -1.44 -5.06
CA MET A 31 -9.16 -1.61 -4.77
C MET A 31 -8.83 -1.63 -3.28
N ASP A 32 -9.69 -1.08 -2.42
CA ASP A 32 -9.46 -1.07 -0.96
C ASP A 32 -9.37 -2.51 -0.40
N GLY A 33 -10.29 -3.39 -0.83
CA GLY A 33 -10.21 -4.82 -0.52
C GLY A 33 -8.97 -5.52 -1.11
N SER A 34 -8.39 -4.98 -2.19
CA SER A 34 -7.16 -5.52 -2.78
C SER A 34 -5.92 -5.19 -1.95
N ILE A 35 -5.86 -4.02 -1.29
CA ILE A 35 -4.73 -3.66 -0.42
C ILE A 35 -4.74 -4.53 0.82
N GLN A 36 -5.91 -4.71 1.44
CA GLN A 36 -6.00 -5.52 2.65
C GLN A 36 -5.48 -6.94 2.43
N ASN A 37 -5.86 -7.56 1.31
CA ASN A 37 -5.32 -8.87 0.90
C ASN A 37 -3.79 -8.86 0.70
N LEU A 38 -3.22 -7.76 0.19
CA LEU A 38 -1.77 -7.62 0.02
C LEU A 38 -1.05 -7.47 1.37
N VAL A 39 -1.64 -6.75 2.32
CA VAL A 39 -1.11 -6.61 3.68
C VAL A 39 -1.17 -7.94 4.42
N GLU A 40 -2.28 -8.65 4.32
CA GLU A 40 -2.42 -10.01 4.88
C GLU A 40 -1.37 -10.95 4.28
N SER A 41 -1.23 -10.96 2.95
CA SER A 41 -0.17 -11.74 2.28
C SER A 41 1.24 -11.37 2.77
N PHE A 42 1.52 -10.09 3.01
CA PHE A 42 2.81 -9.67 3.57
C PHE A 42 3.06 -10.25 4.97
N CYS A 43 2.03 -10.24 5.82
CA CYS A 43 2.09 -10.76 7.18
C CYS A 43 2.20 -12.30 7.21
N GLU A 44 1.47 -13.00 6.35
CA GLU A 44 1.49 -14.48 6.25
C GLU A 44 2.82 -15.00 5.73
N TYR A 45 3.35 -14.39 4.66
CA TYR A 45 4.55 -14.88 3.97
C TYR A 45 5.84 -14.21 4.46
N LYS A 46 5.83 -13.67 5.67
CA LYS A 46 6.90 -12.84 6.25
C LYS A 46 8.30 -13.48 6.31
N ASP A 47 8.36 -14.80 6.20
CA ASP A 47 9.59 -15.62 6.30
C ASP A 47 10.04 -16.20 4.94
N SER A 48 9.29 -15.92 3.85
CA SER A 48 9.64 -16.36 2.48
C SER A 48 10.09 -15.17 1.63
N PRO A 49 11.40 -15.06 1.32
CA PRO A 49 11.93 -13.96 0.51
C PRO A 49 11.26 -13.84 -0.87
N TYR A 50 10.96 -14.99 -1.49
CA TYR A 50 10.30 -15.03 -2.79
C TYR A 50 8.86 -14.50 -2.73
N ALA A 51 8.09 -14.95 -1.73
CA ALA A 51 6.71 -14.50 -1.57
C ALA A 51 6.62 -13.02 -1.18
N LEU A 52 7.53 -12.53 -0.31
CA LEU A 52 7.64 -11.12 0.00
C LEU A 52 7.95 -10.26 -1.23
N CYS A 53 8.90 -10.68 -2.07
CA CYS A 53 9.23 -9.98 -3.31
C CYS A 53 8.01 -9.89 -4.24
N LYS A 54 7.26 -10.99 -4.40
CA LYS A 54 6.04 -11.02 -5.21
C LYS A 54 4.95 -10.09 -4.66
N THR A 55 4.75 -10.07 -3.34
CA THR A 55 3.83 -9.14 -2.67
C THR A 55 4.25 -7.69 -2.91
N MET A 56 5.55 -7.40 -2.90
CA MET A 56 6.06 -6.05 -3.14
C MET A 56 5.87 -5.55 -4.56
N VAL A 57 6.04 -6.43 -5.57
CA VAL A 57 5.71 -6.10 -6.96
C VAL A 57 4.23 -5.73 -7.10
N ARG A 58 3.34 -6.49 -6.45
CA ARG A 58 1.89 -6.21 -6.46
C ARG A 58 1.55 -4.91 -5.75
N MET A 59 2.17 -4.63 -4.60
CA MET A 59 2.00 -3.36 -3.89
C MET A 59 2.50 -2.15 -4.69
N LYS A 60 3.62 -2.28 -5.41
CA LYS A 60 4.10 -1.24 -6.32
C LYS A 60 3.07 -0.93 -7.40
N ARG A 61 2.49 -1.97 -8.02
CA ARG A 61 1.43 -1.78 -9.01
C ARG A 61 0.20 -1.09 -8.42
N ALA A 62 -0.25 -1.50 -7.22
CA ALA A 62 -1.37 -0.86 -6.55
C ALA A 62 -1.10 0.62 -6.26
N ARG A 63 0.10 0.95 -5.78
CA ARG A 63 0.55 2.33 -5.56
C ARG A 63 0.47 3.17 -6.83
N ASP A 64 0.97 2.65 -7.94
CA ASP A 64 0.98 3.38 -9.21
C ASP A 64 -0.45 3.71 -9.66
N ILE A 65 -1.40 2.78 -9.50
CA ILE A 65 -2.83 3.03 -9.80
C ILE A 65 -3.42 4.07 -8.84
N PHE A 66 -3.12 4.02 -7.54
CA PHE A 66 -3.60 5.02 -6.58
C PHE A 66 -3.06 6.42 -6.87
N MET A 67 -1.80 6.53 -7.29
CA MET A 67 -1.23 7.82 -7.69
C MET A 67 -1.95 8.40 -8.91
N GLU A 68 -2.23 7.57 -9.92
CA GLU A 68 -3.01 7.96 -11.11
C GLU A 68 -4.44 8.39 -10.72
N GLN A 69 -5.13 7.64 -9.86
CA GLN A 69 -6.46 8.01 -9.36
C GLN A 69 -6.44 9.33 -8.58
N LYS A 70 -5.39 9.56 -7.78
CA LYS A 70 -5.22 10.82 -7.04
C LYS A 70 -5.03 11.99 -7.98
N GLU A 71 -4.18 11.83 -8.99
CA GLU A 71 -3.94 12.85 -10.01
C GLU A 71 -5.23 13.18 -10.76
N GLY A 72 -5.98 12.17 -11.21
CA GLY A 72 -7.29 12.38 -11.85
C GLY A 72 -8.31 13.08 -10.94
N CYS A 73 -8.32 12.81 -9.63
CA CYS A 73 -9.16 13.57 -8.69
C CYS A 73 -8.74 15.05 -8.62
N LEU A 74 -7.44 15.33 -8.57
CA LEU A 74 -6.92 16.69 -8.47
C LEU A 74 -7.22 17.49 -9.75
N GLU A 75 -7.03 16.89 -10.92
CA GLU A 75 -7.37 17.50 -12.21
C GLU A 75 -8.87 17.84 -12.30
N LEU A 76 -9.74 16.94 -11.86
CA LEU A 76 -11.19 17.20 -11.81
C LEU A 76 -11.52 18.34 -10.84
N MET A 77 -10.86 18.40 -9.68
CA MET A 77 -11.04 19.51 -8.73
C MET A 77 -10.54 20.85 -9.28
N GLU A 78 -9.51 20.85 -10.11
CA GLU A 78 -9.02 22.07 -10.78
C GLU A 78 -9.97 22.52 -11.89
N ARG A 79 -10.47 21.58 -12.70
CA ARG A 79 -11.33 21.87 -13.87
C ARG A 79 -12.77 22.23 -13.49
N GLU A 80 -13.36 21.51 -12.55
CA GLU A 80 -14.79 21.62 -12.18
C GLU A 80 -14.99 22.41 -10.87
N GLY A 81 -13.91 22.83 -10.23
CA GLY A 81 -13.91 23.51 -8.93
C GLY A 81 -13.73 22.54 -7.75
N LYS A 82 -13.45 23.10 -6.56
CA LYS A 82 -13.16 22.33 -5.34
C LYS A 82 -14.40 21.56 -4.85
N ILE A 83 -14.60 20.37 -5.40
CA ILE A 83 -15.67 19.44 -5.02
C ILE A 83 -15.29 18.76 -3.70
N LYS A 84 -16.08 18.99 -2.64
CA LYS A 84 -15.80 18.47 -1.29
C LYS A 84 -15.71 16.95 -1.26
N GLU A 85 -16.49 16.27 -2.08
CA GLU A 85 -16.53 14.82 -2.17
C GLU A 85 -15.24 14.25 -2.78
N LEU A 86 -14.65 14.94 -3.77
CA LEU A 86 -13.34 14.55 -4.31
C LEU A 86 -12.24 14.71 -3.26
N MET A 87 -12.35 15.66 -2.33
CA MET A 87 -11.43 15.74 -1.19
C MET A 87 -11.51 14.50 -0.29
N VAL A 88 -12.71 13.94 -0.09
CA VAL A 88 -12.90 12.70 0.67
C VAL A 88 -12.23 11.54 -0.06
N VAL A 89 -12.40 11.43 -1.38
CA VAL A 89 -11.77 10.40 -2.21
C VAL A 89 -10.24 10.50 -2.14
N VAL A 90 -9.68 11.70 -2.31
CA VAL A 90 -8.24 11.95 -2.17
C VAL A 90 -7.75 11.58 -0.77
N GLY A 91 -8.53 11.84 0.27
CA GLY A 91 -8.26 11.42 1.64
C GLY A 91 -8.12 9.90 1.78
N CYS A 92 -9.07 9.13 1.23
CA CYS A 92 -9.01 7.67 1.24
C CYS A 92 -7.82 7.14 0.44
N ILE A 93 -7.56 7.70 -0.76
CA ILE A 93 -6.39 7.33 -1.57
C ILE A 93 -5.08 7.59 -0.81
N ASN A 94 -4.97 8.72 -0.11
CA ASN A 94 -3.78 9.01 0.70
C ASN A 94 -3.58 7.98 1.82
N ALA A 95 -4.65 7.58 2.53
CA ALA A 95 -4.57 6.54 3.56
C ALA A 95 -4.08 5.20 2.98
N SER A 96 -4.59 4.81 1.81
CA SER A 96 -4.14 3.63 1.07
C SER A 96 -2.65 3.71 0.70
N LEU A 97 -2.19 4.87 0.21
CA LEU A 97 -0.78 5.11 -0.14
C LEU A 97 0.13 5.07 1.09
N GLU A 98 -0.31 5.61 2.23
CA GLU A 98 0.43 5.56 3.49
C GLU A 98 0.60 4.13 4.00
N LEU A 99 -0.46 3.31 3.90
CA LEU A 99 -0.39 1.89 4.26
C LEU A 99 0.60 1.14 3.36
N ILE A 100 0.58 1.38 2.05
CA ILE A 100 1.55 0.78 1.13
C ILE A 100 2.98 1.19 1.50
N ARG A 101 3.21 2.48 1.78
CA ARG A 101 4.52 2.98 2.19
C ARG A 101 5.00 2.29 3.46
N TYR A 102 4.15 2.20 4.48
CA TYR A 102 4.48 1.53 5.73
C TYR A 102 4.94 0.07 5.52
N VAL A 103 4.25 -0.69 4.68
CA VAL A 103 4.65 -2.07 4.39
C VAL A 103 5.95 -2.14 3.58
N GLN A 104 6.17 -1.22 2.64
CA GLN A 104 7.43 -1.11 1.91
C GLN A 104 8.61 -0.81 2.84
N ASP A 105 8.43 0.09 3.81
CA ASP A 105 9.45 0.42 4.81
C ASP A 105 9.76 -0.80 5.70
N MET A 106 8.72 -1.53 6.13
CA MET A 106 8.91 -2.80 6.87
C MET A 106 9.69 -3.83 6.06
N TYR A 107 9.40 -3.96 4.76
CA TYR A 107 10.12 -4.86 3.86
C TYR A 107 11.60 -4.48 3.74
N GLN A 108 11.89 -3.20 3.51
CA GLN A 108 13.26 -2.70 3.42
C GLN A 108 14.03 -2.93 4.73
N HIS A 109 13.41 -2.67 5.88
CA HIS A 109 14.01 -2.94 7.18
C HIS A 109 14.35 -4.43 7.35
N ARG A 110 13.45 -5.34 6.93
CA ARG A 110 13.72 -6.78 6.93
C ARG A 110 14.86 -7.15 5.99
N GLN A 111 14.89 -6.62 4.76
CA GLN A 111 15.98 -6.86 3.82
C GLN A 111 17.34 -6.42 4.36
N MET A 112 17.41 -5.24 4.99
CA MET A 112 18.64 -4.77 5.65
C MET A 112 19.10 -5.74 6.75
N ASN A 113 18.18 -6.32 7.51
CA ASN A 113 18.51 -7.29 8.56
C ASN A 113 18.98 -8.64 7.99
N TYR A 114 18.43 -9.09 6.86
CA TYR A 114 18.96 -10.27 6.15
C TYR A 114 20.38 -10.01 5.62
N SER A 115 20.63 -8.82 5.05
CA SER A 115 21.96 -8.42 4.57
C SER A 115 22.98 -8.42 5.70
N LYS A 116 22.65 -7.82 6.85
CA LYS A 116 23.54 -7.78 8.03
C LYS A 116 23.88 -9.18 8.56
N LYS A 117 22.89 -10.07 8.69
CA LYS A 117 23.13 -11.47 9.10
C LYS A 117 24.04 -12.22 8.13
N SER A 118 23.93 -11.93 6.82
CA SER A 118 24.80 -12.50 5.80
C SER A 118 26.23 -11.97 5.90
N ASP A 119 26.41 -10.69 6.25
CA ASP A 119 27.73 -10.10 6.49
C ASP A 119 28.38 -10.63 7.78
N ASP A 120 27.59 -10.92 8.82
CA ASP A 120 28.06 -11.55 10.07
C ASP A 120 28.47 -13.03 9.87
N LEU A 121 28.00 -13.66 8.79
CA LEU A 121 28.38 -15.01 8.38
C LEU A 121 29.70 -15.06 7.57
N LYS A 122 30.48 -13.99 7.54
CA LYS A 122 31.80 -13.96 6.88
C LYS A 122 32.79 -14.96 7.51
N VAL A 123 32.85 -16.13 6.86
CA VAL A 123 33.99 -17.04 6.64
C VAL A 123 34.91 -17.23 7.84
N ILE A 124 34.72 -18.35 8.57
CA ILE A 124 35.83 -19.01 9.27
C ILE A 124 36.87 -19.36 8.19
N PRO A 125 38.09 -18.80 8.21
CA PRO A 125 39.10 -19.18 7.25
C PRO A 125 39.44 -20.65 7.52
N LEU A 126 39.15 -21.53 6.56
CA LEU A 126 39.73 -22.88 6.56
C LEU A 126 41.24 -22.72 6.37
N ARG A 127 41.99 -22.55 7.47
CA ARG A 127 43.45 -22.66 7.44
C ARG A 127 43.79 -24.14 7.29
N HIS A 128 44.31 -24.47 6.11
CA HIS A 128 45.11 -25.63 5.75
C HIS A 128 45.59 -26.52 6.92
N SER A 129 45.24 -27.80 6.84
CA SER A 129 46.11 -28.88 7.32
C SER A 129 45.91 -30.13 6.46
N ILE A 130 46.43 -30.08 5.23
CA ILE A 130 46.90 -31.28 4.55
C ILE A 130 48.24 -31.62 5.19
N SER A 131 48.27 -32.59 6.11
CA SER A 131 49.40 -33.49 6.38
C SER A 131 49.13 -34.31 7.65
N ALA A 132 48.81 -35.59 7.47
CA ALA A 132 49.21 -36.65 8.39
C ALA A 132 49.05 -38.00 7.66
N VAL A 133 50.08 -38.36 6.89
CA VAL A 133 50.46 -39.77 6.79
C VAL A 133 51.02 -40.13 8.16
N VAL A 134 50.30 -40.96 8.92
CA VAL A 134 50.87 -41.75 10.01
C VAL A 134 50.23 -43.13 9.95
N GLN A 135 51.06 -44.11 9.58
CA GLN A 135 50.81 -45.55 9.69
C GLN A 135 50.43 -45.92 11.12
N TYR A 136 49.51 -46.86 11.31
CA TYR A 136 49.63 -47.85 12.39
C TYR A 136 49.04 -49.21 11.96
N SER A 137 49.97 -50.18 11.92
CA SER A 137 49.83 -51.64 12.08
C SER A 137 49.08 -52.44 11.01
#